data_AF-A0A6A6C970-F1
#
_entry.id   AF-A0A6A6C970-F1
#
_cell.length_a   1.000
_cell.length_b   1.000
_cell.length_c   1.000
_cell.angle_alpha   90.00
_cell.angle_beta   90.00
_cell.angle_gamma   90.00
#
_symmetry.space_group_name_H-M   'P 1'
#
loop_
_entity.id
_entity.type
_entity.pdbx_description
1 polymer ?
#
loop_
_entity_poly.entity_id
_entity_poly.type
_entity_poly.pdbx_seq_one_letter_code
_entity_poly.pdbx_strand_id
1 'polypeptide(L)'
;MSKTFAFICTGPGVNQDARKDVRFAARSHTAKVNRNRRKQALSRRRMTTPMLGMQPRQSAALFGASNSAMPDISSPAVADIVDFLFRSVLTQPFTPSEIGHWFQGFCETPLLYHSWAHHRFFVESRMRRDLPGDRWQSMVSTRSSAHHLIGDSLSDPGNDRESIEKLLLAMALTSQHERDASTVDDLPLCIPHMLYTEGFDVFRVRQLDGFLPAAVSLISRLPDGLESLVDTGLFRIMCMVDLLSAAASFAHPFFPCGWEHPFHIDLSTTSDEAMPGHGFHRLGLQGALPRSTILVKPCHLDRFMANYDKMHLSSSDFQDLLAWRNAVVHELLSLPTWEGLSDEEKSTSFQGLYECCRLAATLYCNAIICATPAGSRGITEPLRQLTAFLEVFSTWRLELSEVALWASFVGGLASYGTEYWKPIVRSARYLTKICGISSIDEVQTVLHRWLWSDSACELGTRALWTALSVENDDIRIEYQTEQ
;
A
#
# COMPACT_ATOMS: atom_id res chain seq x y z
N MET A 1 -36.94 -67.45 28.61
CA MET A 1 -37.37 -67.48 30.03
C MET A 1 -36.78 -66.25 30.71
N SER A 2 -37.38 -65.07 30.55
CA SER A 2 -38.56 -64.51 31.26
C SER A 2 -38.27 -63.97 32.67
N LYS A 3 -38.26 -62.63 32.76
CA LYS A 3 -38.99 -61.71 33.68
C LYS A 3 -38.19 -60.39 33.72
N THR A 4 -38.54 -59.33 33.02
CA THR A 4 -39.69 -58.39 33.19
C THR A 4 -39.72 -57.72 34.56
N PHE A 5 -39.31 -56.44 34.61
CA PHE A 5 -40.02 -55.38 35.34
C PHE A 5 -39.82 -54.06 34.60
N ALA A 6 -40.95 -53.41 34.28
CA ALA A 6 -41.05 -52.08 33.69
C ALA A 6 -41.33 -51.05 34.78
N PHE A 7 -40.87 -49.81 34.60
CA PHE A 7 -41.59 -48.61 35.05
C PHE A 7 -41.21 -47.40 34.18
N ILE A 8 -42.16 -46.48 34.08
CA ILE A 8 -42.41 -45.44 33.08
C ILE A 8 -42.27 -44.03 33.71
N CYS A 9 -42.08 -43.00 32.87
CA CYS A 9 -42.21 -41.53 33.09
C CYS A 9 -41.05 -40.82 33.82
N THR A 10 -40.59 -39.60 33.52
CA THR A 10 -41.05 -38.43 32.71
C THR A 10 -39.88 -37.43 32.60
N GLY A 11 -39.77 -36.65 31.50
CA GLY A 11 -38.92 -35.45 31.43
C GLY A 11 -39.43 -34.29 32.31
N PRO A 12 -38.68 -33.18 32.46
CA PRO A 12 -38.77 -32.14 31.42
C PRO A 12 -37.48 -31.36 31.10
N GLY A 13 -37.40 -30.95 29.82
CA GLY A 13 -37.03 -29.61 29.36
C GLY A 13 -35.77 -28.94 29.91
N VAL A 14 -34.62 -29.19 29.28
CA VAL A 14 -33.44 -28.31 29.41
C VAL A 14 -33.48 -27.25 28.31
N ASN A 15 -33.59 -26.02 28.76
CA ASN A 15 -33.78 -24.76 28.05
C ASN A 15 -32.68 -24.51 26.99
N GLN A 16 -33.04 -24.56 25.70
CA GLN A 16 -32.12 -24.33 24.57
C GLN A 16 -31.67 -22.85 24.44
N ASP A 17 -32.37 -21.91 25.06
CA ASP A 17 -32.02 -20.48 24.99
C ASP A 17 -30.79 -20.13 25.84
N ALA A 18 -30.58 -20.82 26.97
CA ALA A 18 -29.40 -20.61 27.82
C ALA A 18 -28.07 -20.99 27.12
N ARG A 19 -28.09 -21.89 26.13
CA ARG A 19 -26.90 -22.26 25.35
C ARG A 19 -26.55 -21.24 24.26
N LYS A 20 -27.52 -20.45 23.77
CA LYS A 20 -27.27 -19.37 22.81
C LYS A 20 -26.58 -18.18 23.48
N ASP A 21 -26.99 -17.84 24.71
CA ASP A 21 -26.42 -16.71 25.46
C ASP A 21 -24.96 -16.96 25.87
N VAL A 22 -24.61 -18.20 26.24
CA VAL A 22 -23.22 -18.56 26.57
C VAL A 22 -22.32 -18.52 25.32
N ARG A 23 -22.83 -18.90 24.15
CA ARG A 23 -22.08 -18.80 22.88
C ARG A 23 -21.91 -17.35 22.42
N PHE A 24 -22.90 -16.49 22.66
CA PHE A 24 -22.81 -15.07 22.34
C PHE A 24 -21.83 -14.33 23.26
N ALA A 25 -21.85 -14.65 24.56
CA ALA A 25 -20.89 -14.12 25.54
C ALA A 25 -19.45 -14.57 25.25
N ALA A 26 -19.25 -15.84 24.87
CA ALA A 26 -17.94 -16.35 24.48
C ALA A 26 -17.39 -15.67 23.20
N ARG A 27 -18.22 -15.44 22.18
CA ARG A 27 -17.84 -14.71 20.96
C ARG A 27 -17.49 -13.24 21.25
N SER A 28 -18.26 -12.58 22.11
CA SER A 28 -18.00 -11.21 22.55
C SER A 28 -16.69 -11.09 23.36
N HIS A 29 -16.40 -12.07 24.21
CA HIS A 29 -15.17 -12.10 24.99
C HIS A 29 -13.93 -12.34 24.10
N THR A 30 -13.99 -13.29 23.17
CA THR A 30 -12.90 -13.54 22.22
C THR A 30 -12.64 -12.34 21.31
N ALA A 31 -13.69 -11.64 20.87
CA ALA A 31 -13.56 -10.39 20.11
C ALA A 31 -12.88 -9.28 20.94
N LYS A 32 -13.22 -9.15 22.24
CA LYS A 32 -12.62 -8.17 23.16
C LYS A 32 -11.15 -8.49 23.48
N VAL A 33 -10.82 -9.77 23.68
CA VAL A 33 -9.44 -10.24 23.92
C VAL A 33 -8.56 -10.04 22.68
N ASN A 34 -9.07 -10.36 21.49
CA ASN A 34 -8.37 -10.10 20.23
C ASN A 34 -8.17 -8.59 20.00
N ARG A 35 -9.17 -7.75 20.33
CA ARG A 35 -9.05 -6.27 20.27
C ARG A 35 -7.96 -5.75 21.21
N ASN A 36 -7.82 -6.32 22.41
CA ASN A 36 -6.80 -5.91 23.39
C ASN A 36 -5.39 -6.37 23.00
N ARG A 37 -5.22 -7.63 22.56
CA ARG A 37 -3.93 -8.11 22.03
C ARG A 37 -3.48 -7.30 20.80
N ARG A 38 -4.44 -6.89 19.96
CA ARG A 38 -4.22 -6.03 18.77
C ARG A 38 -3.80 -4.60 19.12
N LYS A 39 -4.42 -3.99 20.14
CA LYS A 39 -3.95 -2.69 20.69
C LYS A 39 -2.53 -2.79 21.24
N GLN A 40 -2.20 -3.92 21.88
CA GLN A 40 -0.87 -4.17 22.43
C GLN A 40 0.19 -4.36 21.33
N ALA A 41 -0.12 -5.11 20.26
CA ALA A 41 0.77 -5.29 19.11
C ALA A 41 1.04 -3.97 18.36
N LEU A 42 0.00 -3.16 18.11
CA LEU A 42 0.13 -1.82 17.52
C LEU A 42 0.88 -0.83 18.44
N SER A 43 0.79 -0.99 19.77
CA SER A 43 1.55 -0.17 20.72
C SER A 43 3.04 -0.54 20.77
N ARG A 44 3.38 -1.82 20.53
CA ARG A 44 4.76 -2.32 20.53
C ARG A 44 5.52 -2.02 19.23
N ARG A 45 4.81 -1.87 18.10
CA ARG A 45 5.36 -1.38 16.82
C ARG A 45 5.44 0.15 16.72
N ARG A 46 5.15 0.90 17.80
CA ARG A 46 5.46 2.33 17.87
C ARG A 46 6.98 2.49 17.86
N MET A 47 7.56 2.73 16.70
CA MET A 47 8.92 3.22 16.63
C MET A 47 8.97 4.60 17.28
N THR A 48 9.84 4.68 18.28
CA THR A 48 10.87 5.70 18.32
C THR A 48 11.48 5.85 16.93
N THR A 49 11.01 6.82 16.14
CA THR A 49 11.92 7.49 15.22
C THR A 49 13.13 7.88 16.07
N PRO A 50 14.39 7.65 15.63
CA PRO A 50 15.52 8.26 16.31
C PRO A 50 15.37 9.78 16.14
N MET A 51 14.64 10.39 17.07
CA MET A 51 14.66 11.81 17.31
C MET A 51 16.08 12.09 17.77
N LEU A 52 16.95 12.40 16.81
CA LEU A 52 18.29 12.90 17.07
C LEU A 52 18.15 14.01 18.11
N GLY A 53 18.63 13.72 19.33
CA GLY A 53 18.64 14.65 20.43
C GLY A 53 19.62 15.77 20.14
N MET A 54 19.22 16.74 19.32
CA MET A 54 19.90 18.02 19.19
C MET A 54 18.97 19.12 19.69
N GLN A 55 19.46 19.84 20.70
CA GLN A 55 18.82 21.03 21.24
C GLN A 55 18.56 22.04 20.11
N PRO A 56 17.43 22.77 20.15
CA PRO A 56 17.13 23.81 19.17
C PRO A 56 18.22 24.88 19.23
N ARG A 57 19.02 25.01 18.17
CA ARG A 57 19.89 26.16 17.99
C ARG A 57 19.01 27.34 17.57
N GLN A 58 19.01 28.40 18.36
CA GLN A 58 18.39 29.67 17.98
C GLN A 58 19.16 30.24 16.80
N SER A 59 18.62 30.09 15.58
CA SER A 59 19.06 30.80 14.40
C SER A 59 18.29 32.11 14.30
N ALA A 60 18.95 33.24 14.56
CA ALA A 60 18.40 34.55 14.25
C ALA A 60 18.37 34.74 12.73
N ALA A 61 17.18 34.81 12.13
CA ALA A 61 17.00 35.07 10.71
C ALA A 61 17.15 36.57 10.44
N LEU A 62 18.05 36.95 9.54
CA LEU A 62 18.33 38.32 9.13
C LEU A 62 17.82 38.48 7.68
N PHE A 63 16.52 38.72 7.50
CA PHE A 63 15.92 38.90 6.18
C PHE A 63 14.82 39.97 6.22
N GLY A 64 14.91 40.95 5.31
CA GLY A 64 13.99 42.07 5.19
C GLY A 64 13.28 42.10 3.84
N ALA A 65 11.95 41.94 3.86
CA ALA A 65 10.97 42.55 2.96
C ALA A 65 9.58 42.00 3.34
N SER A 66 8.73 42.79 4.00
CA SER A 66 7.37 42.38 4.35
C SER A 66 6.40 42.68 3.19
N ASN A 67 6.01 41.64 2.44
CA ASN A 67 4.79 41.69 1.63
C ASN A 67 3.59 41.38 2.53
N SER A 68 2.45 42.07 2.38
CA SER A 68 1.25 41.89 3.22
C SER A 68 0.63 40.48 3.16
N ALA A 69 1.05 39.67 2.19
CA ALA A 69 0.65 38.26 2.03
C ALA A 69 1.60 37.27 2.76
N MET A 70 2.77 37.72 3.22
CA MET A 70 3.71 36.92 3.99
C MET A 70 3.57 37.25 5.49
N PRO A 71 3.46 36.24 6.36
CA PRO A 71 3.49 36.48 7.80
C PRO A 71 4.87 36.97 8.23
N ASP A 72 4.89 37.67 9.38
CA ASP A 72 6.15 38.12 9.99
C ASP A 72 7.06 36.91 10.25
N ILE A 73 8.18 36.87 9.53
CA ILE A 73 9.19 35.79 9.59
C ILE A 73 9.80 35.70 11.00
N SER A 74 9.72 36.79 11.78
CA SER A 74 10.16 36.85 13.18
C SER A 74 9.17 36.17 14.14
N SER A 75 8.00 35.75 13.66
CA SER A 75 6.99 35.09 14.47
C SER A 75 7.49 33.72 14.95
N PRO A 76 7.29 33.38 16.24
CA PRO A 76 7.58 32.05 16.77
C PRO A 76 6.90 30.92 15.97
N ALA A 77 5.74 31.20 15.36
CA ALA A 77 5.03 30.23 14.54
C ALA A 77 5.78 29.90 13.24
N VAL A 78 6.44 30.89 12.61
CA VAL A 78 7.25 30.67 11.40
C VAL A 78 8.51 29.89 11.74
N ALA A 79 9.20 30.25 12.83
CA ALA A 79 10.38 29.51 13.29
C ALA A 79 10.08 28.02 13.58
N ASP A 80 8.91 27.74 14.17
CA ASP A 80 8.43 26.38 14.44
C ASP A 80 8.09 25.60 13.14
N ILE A 81 7.55 26.28 12.11
CA ILE A 81 7.38 25.69 10.78
C ILE A 81 8.76 25.35 10.18
N VAL A 82 9.71 26.29 10.21
CA VAL A 82 11.05 26.11 9.63
C VAL A 82 11.81 24.95 10.31
N ASP A 83 11.84 24.90 11.64
CA ASP A 83 12.49 23.81 12.38
C ASP A 83 11.90 22.44 11.99
N PHE A 84 10.58 22.37 11.85
CA PHE A 84 9.92 21.14 11.40
C PHE A 84 10.30 20.74 9.97
N LEU A 85 10.28 21.70 9.03
CA LEU A 85 10.60 21.46 7.62
C LEU A 85 12.01 20.88 7.46
N PHE A 86 13.00 21.47 8.15
CA PHE A 86 14.39 20.99 8.12
C PHE A 86 14.60 19.65 8.82
N ARG A 87 13.81 19.34 9.85
CA ARG A 87 13.94 18.06 10.57
C ARG A 87 13.25 16.88 9.89
N SER A 88 12.19 17.16 9.12
CA SER A 88 11.22 16.11 8.78
C SER A 88 10.90 16.00 7.30
N VAL A 89 10.89 17.12 6.57
CA VAL A 89 10.24 17.18 5.25
C VAL A 89 11.23 17.48 4.12
N LEU A 90 12.06 18.51 4.27
CA LEU A 90 13.00 18.94 3.24
C LEU A 90 14.14 17.93 3.03
N THR A 91 14.47 17.11 4.03
CA THR A 91 15.58 16.17 3.97
C THR A 91 15.28 14.87 3.25
N GLN A 92 14.03 14.62 2.83
CA GLN A 92 13.64 13.31 2.27
C GLN A 92 13.65 13.30 0.73
N PRO A 93 13.08 14.28 0.01
CA PRO A 93 13.15 14.29 -1.45
C PRO A 93 14.29 15.12 -2.02
N PHE A 94 14.95 15.96 -1.20
CA PHE A 94 15.92 16.95 -1.68
C PHE A 94 17.34 16.70 -1.19
N THR A 95 18.30 16.93 -2.09
CA THR A 95 19.72 16.98 -1.73
C THR A 95 20.03 18.26 -0.94
N PRO A 96 21.13 18.30 -0.16
CA PRO A 96 21.52 19.51 0.56
C PRO A 96 21.63 20.77 -0.32
N SER A 97 22.02 20.62 -1.59
CA SER A 97 22.06 21.72 -2.56
C SER A 97 20.66 22.21 -2.99
N GLU A 98 19.68 21.31 -3.10
CA GLU A 98 18.30 21.63 -3.48
C GLU A 98 17.54 22.30 -2.32
N ILE A 99 17.83 21.92 -1.06
CA ILE A 99 17.15 22.46 0.12
C ILE A 99 17.26 23.99 0.20
N GLY A 100 18.43 24.55 -0.13
CA GLY A 100 18.65 26.00 -0.10
C GLY A 100 17.71 26.74 -1.06
N HIS A 101 17.56 26.23 -2.29
CA HIS A 101 16.67 26.81 -3.30
C HIS A 101 15.21 26.80 -2.84
N TRP A 102 14.72 25.65 -2.34
CA TRP A 102 13.33 25.54 -1.89
C TRP A 102 13.03 26.32 -0.61
N PHE A 103 14.01 26.43 0.29
CA PHE A 103 13.88 27.26 1.47
C PHE A 103 13.83 28.76 1.12
N GLN A 104 14.65 29.20 0.16
CA GLN A 104 14.55 30.56 -0.36
C GLN A 104 13.16 30.81 -0.95
N GLY A 105 12.65 29.88 -1.77
CA GLY A 105 11.30 29.96 -2.33
C GLY A 105 10.20 30.04 -1.25
N PHE A 106 10.33 29.31 -0.15
CA PHE A 106 9.45 29.40 1.02
C PHE A 106 9.45 30.81 1.65
N CYS A 107 10.62 31.45 1.73
CA CYS A 107 10.77 32.79 2.29
C CYS A 107 10.28 33.90 1.35
N GLU A 108 10.34 33.68 0.04
CA GLU A 108 10.09 34.73 -0.95
C GLU A 108 8.69 34.68 -1.56
N THR A 109 8.05 33.50 -1.59
CA THR A 109 6.79 33.31 -2.31
C THR A 109 5.65 32.88 -1.38
N PRO A 110 4.52 33.63 -1.35
CA PRO A 110 3.34 33.24 -0.58
C PRO A 110 2.82 31.83 -0.93
N LEU A 111 2.94 31.44 -2.20
CA LEU A 111 2.54 30.12 -2.69
C LEU A 111 3.29 29.00 -1.93
N LEU A 112 4.63 29.04 -1.94
CA LEU A 112 5.40 28.00 -1.26
C LEU A 112 5.29 28.11 0.26
N TYR A 113 5.20 29.32 0.82
CA TYR A 113 4.96 29.51 2.25
C TYR A 113 3.71 28.74 2.70
N HIS A 114 2.56 29.00 2.05
CA HIS A 114 1.30 28.39 2.42
C HIS A 114 1.26 26.89 2.16
N SER A 115 1.86 26.41 1.07
CA SER A 115 1.93 24.98 0.76
C SER A 115 2.79 24.21 1.77
N TRP A 116 3.97 24.72 2.12
CA TRP A 116 4.82 24.10 3.13
C TRP A 116 4.20 24.15 4.53
N ALA A 117 3.60 25.27 4.91
CA ALA A 117 2.90 25.40 6.19
C ALA A 117 1.74 24.40 6.29
N HIS A 118 0.94 24.27 5.23
CA HIS A 118 -0.10 23.26 5.16
C HIS A 118 0.46 21.84 5.33
N HIS A 119 1.47 21.48 4.54
CA HIS A 119 2.07 20.15 4.57
C HIS A 119 2.63 19.82 5.96
N ARG A 120 3.25 20.80 6.64
CA ARG A 120 3.71 20.66 8.02
C ARG A 120 2.57 20.29 8.98
N PHE A 121 1.49 21.07 8.99
CA PHE A 121 0.35 20.78 9.87
C PHE A 121 -0.27 19.42 9.56
N PHE A 122 -0.31 19.05 8.28
CA PHE A 122 -0.80 17.76 7.82
C PHE A 122 0.05 16.59 8.34
N VAL A 123 1.38 16.68 8.23
CA VAL A 123 2.27 15.63 8.77
C VAL A 123 2.16 15.58 10.31
N GLU A 124 2.03 16.74 10.96
CA GLU A 124 1.87 16.79 12.42
C GLU A 124 0.56 16.18 12.91
N SER A 125 -0.56 16.41 12.19
CA SER A 125 -1.86 15.82 12.53
C SER A 125 -1.78 14.30 12.58
N ARG A 126 -1.04 13.73 11.62
CA ARG A 126 -0.84 12.29 11.51
C ARG A 126 0.01 11.73 12.63
N MET A 127 1.09 12.43 13.00
CA MET A 127 1.97 12.00 14.08
C MET A 127 1.27 12.03 15.45
N ARG A 128 0.44 13.05 15.70
CA ARG A 128 -0.19 13.26 17.02
C ARG A 128 -1.58 12.62 17.16
N ARG A 129 -2.18 12.14 16.06
CA ARG A 129 -3.54 11.58 15.97
C ARG A 129 -4.69 12.52 16.35
N ASP A 130 -4.39 13.69 16.90
CA ASP A 130 -5.29 14.82 17.10
C ASP A 130 -4.48 16.12 16.96
N LEU A 131 -4.97 17.05 16.12
CA LEU A 131 -4.49 18.43 16.15
C LEU A 131 -5.33 19.25 17.13
N PRO A 132 -4.69 20.07 17.99
CA PRO A 132 -5.35 21.17 18.67
C PRO A 132 -6.16 22.04 17.66
N GLY A 133 -7.32 22.56 18.10
CA GLY A 133 -8.26 23.25 17.22
C GLY A 133 -7.71 24.50 16.51
N ASP A 134 -6.79 25.21 17.15
CA ASP A 134 -6.04 26.34 16.59
C ASP A 134 -5.11 25.91 15.43
N ARG A 135 -4.48 24.74 15.56
CA ARG A 135 -3.64 24.17 14.51
C ARG A 135 -4.45 23.63 13.35
N TRP A 136 -5.62 23.05 13.62
CA TRP A 136 -6.56 22.66 12.58
C TRP A 136 -7.02 23.86 11.74
N GLN A 137 -7.43 24.96 12.39
CA GLN A 137 -7.79 26.19 11.70
C GLN A 137 -6.63 26.73 10.86
N SER A 138 -5.41 26.69 11.40
CA SER A 138 -4.20 27.08 10.66
C SER A 138 -3.98 26.21 9.42
N MET A 139 -4.12 24.89 9.54
CA MET A 139 -4.00 23.95 8.42
C MET A 139 -5.02 24.22 7.31
N VAL A 140 -6.28 24.45 7.68
CA VAL A 140 -7.37 24.76 6.73
C VAL A 140 -7.13 26.10 6.06
N SER A 141 -6.71 27.12 6.82
CA SER A 141 -6.42 28.45 6.29
C SER A 141 -5.26 28.42 5.30
N THR A 142 -4.10 27.84 5.67
CA THR A 142 -2.94 27.77 4.77
C THR A 142 -3.25 26.95 3.53
N ARG A 143 -4.05 25.88 3.66
CA ARG A 143 -4.53 25.10 2.52
C ARG A 143 -5.38 25.94 1.56
N SER A 144 -6.35 26.67 2.09
CA SER A 144 -7.25 27.51 1.30
C SER A 144 -6.45 28.57 0.53
N SER A 145 -5.51 29.22 1.20
CA SER A 145 -4.61 30.20 0.56
C SER A 145 -3.77 29.56 -0.54
N ALA A 146 -3.16 28.40 -0.28
CA ALA A 146 -2.37 27.69 -1.29
C ALA A 146 -3.21 27.29 -2.50
N HIS A 147 -4.42 26.73 -2.31
CA HIS A 147 -5.31 26.38 -3.41
C HIS A 147 -5.74 27.59 -4.24
N HIS A 148 -6.02 28.73 -3.60
CA HIS A 148 -6.35 29.96 -4.31
C HIS A 148 -5.19 30.42 -5.19
N LEU A 149 -3.98 30.49 -4.62
CA LEU A 149 -2.76 30.88 -5.35
C LEU A 149 -2.43 29.91 -6.48
N ILE A 150 -2.61 28.59 -6.28
CA ILE A 150 -2.47 27.57 -7.34
C ILE A 150 -3.45 27.85 -8.48
N GLY A 151 -4.71 28.13 -8.18
CA GLY A 151 -5.73 28.43 -9.19
C GLY A 151 -5.41 29.68 -10.02
N ASP A 152 -4.95 30.73 -9.35
CA ASP A 152 -4.54 31.98 -10.00
C ASP A 152 -3.31 31.73 -10.91
N SER A 153 -2.29 31.02 -10.42
CA SER A 153 -1.08 30.69 -11.19
C SER A 153 -1.36 29.72 -12.35
N LEU A 154 -2.26 28.75 -12.19
CA LEU A 154 -2.64 27.83 -13.29
C LEU A 154 -3.31 28.56 -14.46
N SER A 155 -3.98 29.68 -14.17
CA SER A 155 -4.66 30.50 -15.18
C SER A 155 -3.69 31.38 -15.98
N ASP A 156 -2.42 31.47 -15.57
CA ASP A 156 -1.41 32.28 -16.24
C ASP A 156 -0.70 31.52 -17.38
N PRO A 157 -0.92 31.91 -18.66
CA PRO A 157 -0.21 31.32 -19.78
C PRO A 157 1.27 31.75 -19.83
N GLY A 158 1.67 32.80 -19.10
CA GLY A 158 3.01 33.39 -19.08
C GLY A 158 3.98 32.80 -18.05
N ASN A 159 3.59 31.76 -17.30
CA ASN A 159 4.49 31.14 -16.32
C ASN A 159 5.82 30.74 -16.95
N ASP A 160 6.90 31.30 -16.42
CA ASP A 160 8.26 30.88 -16.72
C ASP A 160 8.59 29.55 -16.01
N ARG A 161 9.80 29.03 -16.26
CA ARG A 161 10.27 27.76 -15.69
C ARG A 161 10.19 27.77 -14.16
N GLU A 162 10.69 28.81 -13.52
CA GLU A 162 10.73 28.91 -12.06
C GLU A 162 9.31 28.93 -11.46
N SER A 163 8.38 29.65 -12.10
CA SER A 163 6.98 29.67 -11.69
C SER A 163 6.31 28.30 -11.84
N ILE A 164 6.59 27.58 -12.93
CA ILE A 164 6.10 26.20 -13.13
C ILE A 164 6.65 25.27 -12.05
N GLU A 165 7.95 25.33 -11.74
CA GLU A 165 8.59 24.50 -10.72
C GLU A 165 7.96 24.74 -9.33
N LYS A 166 7.78 26.01 -8.94
CA LYS A 166 7.10 26.38 -7.68
C LYS A 166 5.65 25.88 -7.64
N LEU A 167 4.94 25.96 -8.77
CA LEU A 167 3.57 25.50 -8.89
C LEU A 167 3.46 23.98 -8.76
N LEU A 168 4.34 23.22 -9.41
CA LEU A 168 4.42 21.76 -9.30
C LEU A 168 4.68 21.32 -7.86
N LEU A 169 5.65 21.95 -7.17
CA LEU A 169 5.93 21.66 -5.78
C LEU A 169 4.72 21.97 -4.89
N ALA A 170 4.14 23.15 -5.05
CA ALA A 170 2.99 23.58 -4.27
C ALA A 170 1.83 22.60 -4.42
N MET A 171 1.50 22.22 -5.65
CA MET A 171 0.46 21.25 -5.94
C MET A 171 0.77 19.89 -5.32
N ALA A 172 2.02 19.41 -5.37
CA ALA A 172 2.41 18.12 -4.78
C ALA A 172 2.22 18.11 -3.26
N LEU A 173 2.64 19.19 -2.59
CA LEU A 173 2.52 19.36 -1.14
C LEU A 173 1.06 19.46 -0.67
N THR A 174 0.18 20.09 -1.47
CA THR A 174 -1.25 20.27 -1.13
C THR A 174 -2.17 19.19 -1.68
N SER A 175 -1.66 18.30 -2.53
CA SER A 175 -2.43 17.19 -3.13
C SER A 175 -2.92 16.16 -2.10
N GLN A 176 -2.37 16.21 -0.88
CA GLN A 176 -2.62 15.24 0.16
C GLN A 176 -3.92 15.55 0.92
N HIS A 177 -4.85 14.60 0.93
CA HIS A 177 -6.05 14.67 1.77
C HIS A 177 -5.99 13.72 2.97
N GLU A 178 -6.61 14.13 4.07
CA GLU A 178 -6.99 13.21 5.13
C GLU A 178 -8.16 12.34 4.63
N ARG A 179 -8.06 11.02 4.83
CA ARG A 179 -9.24 10.16 4.80
C ARG A 179 -10.12 10.51 6.00
N ASP A 180 -11.42 10.57 5.76
CA ASP A 180 -12.41 10.64 6.83
C ASP A 180 -12.16 9.51 7.84
N ALA A 181 -11.92 9.88 9.10
CA ALA A 181 -11.60 8.93 10.16
C ALA A 181 -12.70 7.86 10.36
N SER A 182 -13.92 8.16 9.93
CA SER A 182 -15.10 7.26 9.94
C SER A 182 -14.98 6.08 8.97
N THR A 183 -14.07 6.11 7.99
CA THR A 183 -13.87 5.01 7.02
C THR A 183 -12.80 4.00 7.43
N VAL A 184 -12.20 4.16 8.62
CA VAL A 184 -11.04 3.37 9.09
C VAL A 184 -11.46 2.16 9.96
N ASP A 185 -12.74 1.95 10.21
CA ASP A 185 -13.21 0.87 11.09
C ASP A 185 -13.04 -0.54 10.46
N ASP A 186 -12.91 -0.64 9.14
CA ASP A 186 -12.50 -1.87 8.47
C ASP A 186 -10.97 -1.96 8.44
N LEU A 187 -10.40 -2.53 9.50
CA LEU A 187 -8.96 -2.80 9.49
C LEU A 187 -8.61 -3.75 8.34
N PRO A 188 -7.59 -3.43 7.54
CA PRO A 188 -7.14 -4.30 6.46
C PRO A 188 -6.76 -5.68 7.02
N LEU A 189 -7.02 -6.73 6.23
CA LEU A 189 -6.59 -8.10 6.54
C LEU A 189 -5.06 -8.27 6.42
N CYS A 190 -4.38 -7.33 5.77
CA CYS A 190 -2.94 -7.25 5.67
C CYS A 190 -2.39 -6.01 6.41
N ILE A 191 -1.15 -6.10 6.87
CA ILE A 191 -0.42 -5.00 7.50
C ILE A 191 0.74 -4.63 6.59
N PRO A 192 0.76 -3.40 6.03
CA PRO A 192 1.89 -2.96 5.21
C PRO A 192 3.21 -2.97 6.01
N HIS A 193 4.32 -3.25 5.32
CA HIS A 193 5.64 -3.26 5.95
C HIS A 193 6.04 -1.89 6.46
N MET A 194 5.81 -0.87 5.64
CA MET A 194 6.06 0.53 5.96
C MET A 194 4.75 1.30 5.84
N LEU A 195 4.23 1.76 6.97
CA LEU A 195 3.04 2.63 7.01
C LEU A 195 3.38 4.09 6.67
N TYR A 196 4.67 4.46 6.77
CA TYR A 196 5.17 5.81 6.61
C TYR A 196 6.48 5.77 5.84
N THR A 197 6.57 6.51 4.73
CA THR A 197 7.81 6.67 3.97
C THR A 197 7.90 8.09 3.40
N GLU A 198 9.06 8.74 3.52
CA GLU A 198 9.32 10.03 2.84
C GLU A 198 8.44 11.21 3.27
N GLY A 199 7.86 11.17 4.47
CA GLY A 199 6.88 12.17 4.90
C GLY A 199 5.51 12.02 4.24
N PHE A 200 5.33 11.02 3.38
CA PHE A 200 4.05 10.60 2.82
C PHE A 200 3.54 9.41 3.64
N ASP A 201 2.35 9.54 4.24
CA ASP A 201 1.61 8.35 4.67
C ASP A 201 0.74 7.90 3.49
N VAL A 202 1.34 7.00 2.71
CA VAL A 202 0.78 6.40 1.49
C VAL A 202 -0.53 5.67 1.80
N PHE A 203 -0.74 5.24 3.04
CA PHE A 203 -1.94 4.54 3.52
C PHE A 203 -3.15 5.44 3.74
N ARG A 204 -2.97 6.76 3.80
CA ARG A 204 -4.07 7.72 4.03
C ARG A 204 -4.15 8.86 3.03
N VAL A 205 -3.19 9.00 2.14
CA VAL A 205 -3.26 10.02 1.08
C VAL A 205 -4.19 9.53 -0.03
N ARG A 206 -5.31 10.21 -0.19
CA ARG A 206 -6.03 10.25 -1.46
C ARG A 206 -5.43 11.40 -2.26
N GLN A 207 -4.76 11.10 -3.38
CA GLN A 207 -4.38 12.16 -4.31
C GLN A 207 -5.64 12.76 -4.93
N LEU A 208 -5.63 14.07 -5.15
CA LEU A 208 -6.71 14.79 -5.81
C LEU A 208 -6.90 14.25 -7.24
N ASP A 209 -8.15 13.86 -7.55
CA ASP A 209 -8.60 13.60 -8.91
C ASP A 209 -8.27 14.86 -9.75
N GLY A 210 -7.28 14.78 -10.65
CA GLY A 210 -6.87 15.91 -11.51
C GLY A 210 -5.49 16.53 -11.24
N PHE A 211 -4.80 16.21 -10.14
CA PHE A 211 -3.41 16.68 -9.91
C PHE A 211 -2.49 16.25 -11.05
N LEU A 212 -2.44 14.95 -11.35
CA LEU A 212 -1.48 14.38 -12.28
C LEU A 212 -1.68 14.93 -13.72
N PRO A 213 -2.92 15.00 -14.28
CA PRO A 213 -3.14 15.66 -15.56
C PRO A 213 -2.67 17.12 -15.61
N ALA A 214 -2.91 17.90 -14.54
CA ALA A 214 -2.46 19.29 -14.47
C ALA A 214 -0.93 19.38 -14.39
N ALA A 215 -0.28 18.53 -13.60
CA ALA A 215 1.18 18.45 -13.52
C ALA A 215 1.79 18.07 -14.88
N VAL A 216 1.25 17.07 -15.57
CA VAL A 216 1.68 16.69 -16.93
C VAL A 216 1.54 17.86 -17.90
N SER A 217 0.43 18.60 -17.85
CA SER A 217 0.22 19.77 -18.71
C SER A 217 1.17 20.93 -18.42
N LEU A 218 1.62 21.09 -17.17
CA LEU A 218 2.62 22.10 -16.81
C LEU A 218 4.02 21.65 -17.25
N ILE A 219 4.36 20.38 -17.03
CA ILE A 219 5.63 19.79 -17.42
C ILE A 219 5.80 19.84 -18.94
N SER A 220 4.74 19.63 -19.72
CA SER A 220 4.80 19.73 -21.19
C SER A 220 5.08 21.15 -21.71
N ARG A 221 5.04 22.18 -20.86
CA ARG A 221 5.42 23.56 -21.20
C ARG A 221 6.91 23.83 -20.99
N LEU A 222 7.64 22.92 -20.34
CA LEU A 222 9.08 23.04 -20.13
C LEU A 222 9.86 22.57 -21.38
N PRO A 223 11.03 23.16 -21.68
CA PRO A 223 11.79 22.85 -22.91
C PRO A 223 12.11 21.36 -23.10
N ASP A 224 12.49 20.67 -22.03
CA ASP A 224 12.84 19.24 -22.03
C ASP A 224 11.81 18.39 -21.26
N GLY A 225 10.61 18.94 -21.05
CA GLY A 225 9.56 18.27 -20.29
C GLY A 225 9.99 17.91 -18.87
N LEU A 226 9.88 16.62 -18.52
CA LEU A 226 10.21 16.13 -17.18
C LEU A 226 11.72 16.25 -16.88
N GLU A 227 12.58 16.11 -17.88
CA GLU A 227 14.04 16.19 -17.72
C GLU A 227 14.50 17.59 -17.28
N SER A 228 13.71 18.63 -17.56
CA SER A 228 13.96 19.98 -17.04
C SER A 228 13.90 20.07 -15.51
N LEU A 229 13.41 19.04 -14.81
CA LEU A 229 13.23 19.03 -13.35
C LEU A 229 14.31 18.23 -12.59
N VAL A 230 15.29 17.65 -13.28
CA VAL A 230 16.30 16.76 -12.67
C VAL A 230 17.09 17.50 -11.59
N ASP A 231 17.59 18.71 -11.91
CA ASP A 231 18.46 19.48 -11.01
C ASP A 231 17.75 20.11 -9.81
N THR A 232 16.41 20.08 -9.78
CA THR A 232 15.61 20.73 -8.72
C THR A 232 15.09 19.75 -7.68
N GLY A 233 15.33 18.45 -7.89
CA GLY A 233 14.74 17.36 -7.09
C GLY A 233 13.25 17.13 -7.37
N LEU A 234 12.58 18.01 -8.13
CA LEU A 234 11.16 17.85 -8.48
C LEU A 234 10.92 16.67 -9.39
N PHE A 235 11.90 16.27 -10.21
CA PHE A 235 11.82 15.06 -11.01
C PHE A 235 11.39 13.85 -10.18
N ARG A 236 12.09 13.60 -9.06
CA ARG A 236 11.79 12.47 -8.15
C ARG A 236 10.41 12.59 -7.51
N ILE A 237 10.02 13.81 -7.12
CA ILE A 237 8.70 14.06 -6.53
C ILE A 237 7.61 13.77 -7.56
N MET A 238 7.75 14.24 -8.81
CA MET A 238 6.76 13.99 -9.86
C MET A 238 6.66 12.51 -10.21
N CYS A 239 7.80 11.81 -10.36
CA CYS A 239 7.82 10.35 -10.55
C CYS A 239 7.14 9.62 -9.39
N MET A 240 7.39 10.01 -8.14
CA MET A 240 6.75 9.41 -6.96
C MET A 240 5.25 9.62 -6.96
N VAL A 241 4.81 10.85 -7.24
CA VAL A 241 3.38 11.19 -7.24
C VAL A 241 2.65 10.41 -8.33
N ASP A 242 3.22 10.34 -9.53
CA ASP A 242 2.72 9.49 -10.63
C ASP A 242 2.68 8.01 -10.23
N LEU A 243 3.78 7.46 -9.69
CA LEU A 243 3.85 6.07 -9.25
C LEU A 243 2.78 5.72 -8.21
N LEU A 244 2.56 6.59 -7.22
CA LEU A 244 1.53 6.39 -6.21
C LEU A 244 0.10 6.49 -6.79
N SER A 245 -0.10 7.38 -7.76
CA SER A 245 -1.36 7.49 -8.51
C SER A 245 -1.63 6.23 -9.34
N ALA A 246 -0.60 5.75 -10.06
CA ALA A 246 -0.64 4.54 -10.87
C ALA A 246 -0.90 3.30 -10.00
N ALA A 247 -0.23 3.19 -8.86
CA ALA A 247 -0.45 2.15 -7.86
C ALA A 247 -1.90 2.16 -7.35
N ALA A 248 -2.42 3.32 -6.93
CA ALA A 248 -3.79 3.44 -6.42
C ALA A 248 -4.87 3.12 -7.48
N SER A 249 -4.56 3.34 -8.76
CA SER A 249 -5.47 3.08 -9.89
C SER A 249 -5.22 1.75 -10.59
N PHE A 250 -4.20 0.98 -10.19
CA PHE A 250 -3.74 -0.23 -10.88
C PHE A 250 -3.41 0.00 -12.37
N ALA A 251 -2.85 1.17 -12.67
CA ALA A 251 -2.50 1.61 -14.01
C ALA A 251 -0.97 1.63 -14.24
N HIS A 252 -0.58 1.74 -15.51
CA HIS A 252 0.81 1.99 -15.89
C HIS A 252 1.20 3.44 -15.50
N PRO A 253 2.36 3.68 -14.86
CA PRO A 253 2.85 5.03 -14.56
C PRO A 253 3.04 5.87 -15.83
N PHE A 254 2.70 7.15 -15.80
CA PHE A 254 2.86 8.03 -16.96
C PHE A 254 4.33 8.39 -17.23
N PHE A 255 5.11 8.60 -16.17
CA PHE A 255 6.52 8.98 -16.25
C PHE A 255 7.45 7.75 -16.29
N PRO A 256 8.64 7.89 -16.88
CA PRO A 256 9.67 6.86 -16.79
C PRO A 256 10.08 6.61 -15.33
N CYS A 257 10.70 5.47 -15.09
CA CYS A 257 11.21 5.13 -13.77
C CYS A 257 12.31 6.12 -13.39
N GLY A 258 12.07 6.93 -12.35
CA GLY A 258 13.01 7.95 -11.89
C GLY A 258 14.03 7.46 -10.86
N TRP A 259 14.11 6.15 -10.62
CA TRP A 259 15.00 5.55 -9.63
C TRP A 259 15.84 4.46 -10.26
N GLU A 260 17.11 4.42 -9.87
CA GLU A 260 17.99 3.31 -10.22
C GLU A 260 17.72 2.10 -9.31
N HIS A 261 18.15 0.92 -9.73
CA HIS A 261 18.16 -0.28 -8.87
C HIS A 261 19.49 -0.33 -8.12
N PRO A 262 19.56 0.10 -6.85
CA PRO A 262 20.81 0.03 -6.09
C PRO A 262 21.22 -1.42 -5.79
N PHE A 263 20.29 -2.37 -5.89
CA PHE A 263 20.54 -3.77 -5.58
C PHE A 263 20.50 -4.63 -6.86
N HIS A 264 21.66 -5.17 -7.22
CA HIS A 264 21.74 -6.24 -8.20
C HIS A 264 21.30 -7.55 -7.56
N ILE A 265 20.12 -8.06 -7.94
CA ILE A 265 19.72 -9.42 -7.62
C ILE A 265 20.32 -10.33 -8.71
N ASP A 266 21.31 -11.13 -8.33
CA ASP A 266 21.79 -12.19 -9.21
C ASP A 266 20.74 -13.31 -9.28
N LEU A 267 20.00 -13.34 -10.40
CA LEU A 267 19.01 -14.36 -10.71
C LEU A 267 19.60 -15.52 -11.53
N SER A 268 20.91 -15.51 -11.81
CA SER A 268 21.51 -16.40 -12.82
C SER A 268 22.01 -17.73 -12.27
N THR A 269 22.02 -17.96 -10.95
CA THR A 269 22.82 -19.07 -10.37
C THR A 269 22.19 -19.91 -9.25
N THR A 270 20.98 -19.61 -8.77
CA THR A 270 20.49 -20.27 -7.54
C THR A 270 19.27 -21.16 -7.77
N SER A 271 19.50 -22.47 -7.74
CA SER A 271 18.47 -23.50 -7.60
C SER A 271 17.99 -23.66 -6.14
N ASP A 272 18.23 -22.67 -5.28
CA ASP A 272 17.92 -22.76 -3.86
C ASP A 272 16.42 -22.59 -3.62
N GLU A 273 15.75 -23.63 -3.11
CA GLU A 273 14.34 -23.58 -2.72
C GLU A 273 14.07 -22.54 -1.61
N ALA A 274 15.10 -22.15 -0.86
CA ALA A 274 15.00 -21.08 0.14
C ALA A 274 15.00 -19.66 -0.45
N MET A 275 15.24 -19.52 -1.76
CA MET A 275 15.21 -18.22 -2.45
C MET A 275 13.79 -17.64 -2.46
N PRO A 276 13.61 -16.35 -2.08
CA PRO A 276 12.33 -15.65 -2.24
C PRO A 276 11.85 -15.67 -3.70
N GLY A 277 10.60 -16.07 -3.93
CA GLY A 277 10.03 -16.12 -5.28
C GLY A 277 10.55 -17.25 -6.16
N HIS A 278 11.13 -18.31 -5.58
CA HIS A 278 11.60 -19.47 -6.36
C HIS A 278 10.52 -20.07 -7.26
N GLY A 279 9.24 -19.98 -6.88
CA GLY A 279 8.11 -20.42 -7.70
C GLY A 279 8.05 -19.68 -9.04
N PHE A 280 8.19 -18.35 -9.01
CA PHE A 280 8.23 -17.54 -10.24
C PHE A 280 9.49 -17.83 -11.05
N HIS A 281 10.64 -17.95 -10.38
CA HIS A 281 11.90 -18.26 -11.04
C HIS A 281 11.84 -19.62 -11.78
N ARG A 282 11.32 -20.66 -11.12
CA ARG A 282 11.14 -22.00 -11.71
C ARG A 282 10.23 -21.98 -12.94
N LEU A 283 9.09 -21.28 -12.87
CA LEU A 283 8.20 -21.12 -14.04
C LEU A 283 8.87 -20.33 -15.17
N GLY A 284 9.71 -19.36 -14.81
CA GLY A 284 10.54 -18.60 -15.75
C GLY A 284 11.54 -19.48 -16.50
N LEU A 285 12.30 -20.31 -15.78
CA LEU A 285 13.27 -21.25 -16.37
C LEU A 285 12.60 -22.27 -17.30
N GLN A 286 11.34 -22.60 -17.04
CA GLN A 286 10.53 -23.49 -17.89
C GLN A 286 9.93 -22.77 -19.11
N GLY A 287 10.12 -21.46 -19.24
CA GLY A 287 9.49 -20.63 -20.29
C GLY A 287 7.98 -20.40 -20.08
N ALA A 288 7.40 -20.96 -19.01
CA ALA A 288 5.97 -20.93 -18.73
C ALA A 288 5.48 -19.57 -18.24
N LEU A 289 6.37 -18.72 -17.72
CA LEU A 289 6.04 -17.38 -17.20
C LEU A 289 6.98 -16.33 -17.79
N PRO A 290 6.57 -15.60 -18.85
CA PRO A 290 7.36 -14.52 -19.41
C PRO A 290 7.51 -13.41 -18.36
N ARG A 291 8.65 -12.69 -18.42
CA ARG A 291 8.97 -11.60 -17.48
C ARG A 291 8.98 -12.02 -15.99
N SER A 292 9.16 -13.31 -15.70
CA SER A 292 9.26 -13.86 -14.34
C SER A 292 10.28 -13.14 -13.45
N THR A 293 11.37 -12.62 -14.01
CA THR A 293 12.39 -11.85 -13.27
C THR A 293 11.80 -10.61 -12.60
N ILE A 294 10.84 -9.93 -13.23
CA ILE A 294 10.14 -8.77 -12.66
C ILE A 294 9.26 -9.19 -11.47
N LEU A 295 8.68 -10.41 -11.51
CA LEU A 295 7.87 -10.97 -10.41
C LEU A 295 8.72 -11.50 -9.24
N VAL A 296 9.99 -11.84 -9.48
CA VAL A 296 10.92 -12.26 -8.42
C VAL A 296 11.41 -11.05 -7.60
N LYS A 297 11.69 -9.91 -8.24
CA LYS A 297 12.14 -8.68 -7.55
C LYS A 297 11.29 -8.28 -6.33
N PRO A 298 9.94 -8.21 -6.39
CA PRO A 298 9.12 -7.87 -5.22
C PRO A 298 9.22 -8.90 -4.10
N CYS A 299 9.57 -10.17 -4.38
CA CYS A 299 9.76 -11.18 -3.34
C CYS A 299 11.01 -10.88 -2.48
N HIS A 300 12.09 -10.42 -3.11
CA HIS A 300 13.30 -9.98 -2.41
C HIS A 300 13.04 -8.69 -1.63
N LEU A 301 12.39 -7.73 -2.26
CA LEU A 301 12.02 -6.46 -1.64
C LEU A 301 11.13 -6.68 -0.41
N ASP A 302 10.09 -7.52 -0.53
CA ASP A 302 9.19 -7.86 0.57
C ASP A 302 9.95 -8.45 1.75
N ARG A 303 10.87 -9.40 1.51
CA ARG A 303 11.69 -9.99 2.58
C ARG A 303 12.61 -8.98 3.26
N PHE A 304 13.19 -8.06 2.49
CA PHE A 304 14.05 -7.01 3.02
C PHE A 304 13.21 -6.05 3.89
N MET A 305 12.09 -5.57 3.35
CA MET A 305 11.15 -4.71 4.06
C MET A 305 10.55 -5.41 5.29
N ALA A 306 10.22 -6.70 5.27
CA ALA A 306 9.71 -7.39 6.45
C ALA A 306 10.70 -7.42 7.64
N ASN A 307 11.99 -7.14 7.38
CA ASN A 307 13.05 -7.17 8.38
C ASN A 307 13.76 -5.82 8.57
N TYR A 308 13.32 -4.71 7.95
CA TYR A 308 14.05 -3.44 7.98
C TYR A 308 14.29 -2.92 9.41
N ASP A 309 13.31 -3.06 10.31
CA ASP A 309 13.43 -2.68 11.74
C ASP A 309 14.63 -3.32 12.44
N LYS A 310 15.00 -4.53 12.02
CA LYS A 310 16.08 -5.33 12.63
C LYS A 310 17.44 -5.02 12.03
N MET A 311 17.49 -4.36 10.86
CA MET A 311 18.72 -4.15 10.10
C MET A 311 19.51 -2.92 10.55
N HIS A 312 18.96 -2.07 11.44
CA HIS A 312 19.62 -0.85 11.91
C HIS A 312 20.21 0.01 10.77
N LEU A 313 19.43 0.17 9.69
CA LEU A 313 19.84 0.87 8.48
C LEU A 313 20.27 2.31 8.77
N SER A 314 21.31 2.78 8.08
CA SER A 314 21.65 4.19 8.06
C SER A 314 20.57 4.99 7.31
N SER A 315 20.58 6.33 7.45
CA SER A 315 19.68 7.18 6.67
C SER A 315 19.87 7.02 5.16
N SER A 316 21.10 6.74 4.70
CA SER A 316 21.38 6.50 3.27
C SER A 316 20.80 5.17 2.81
N ASP A 317 21.06 4.08 3.55
CA ASP A 317 20.56 2.74 3.18
C ASP A 317 19.03 2.70 3.15
N PHE A 318 18.38 3.49 4.02
CA PHE A 318 16.94 3.63 4.01
C PHE A 318 16.42 4.33 2.76
N GLN A 319 17.11 5.37 2.27
CA GLN A 319 16.77 6.02 0.99
C GLN A 319 16.98 5.07 -0.19
N ASP A 320 18.05 4.27 -0.17
CA ASP A 320 18.29 3.26 -1.20
C ASP A 320 17.20 2.18 -1.21
N LEU A 321 16.71 1.75 -0.05
CA LEU A 321 15.57 0.85 0.07
C LEU A 321 14.29 1.46 -0.55
N LEU A 322 14.05 2.76 -0.33
CA LEU A 322 12.88 3.46 -0.87
C LEU A 322 12.97 3.63 -2.39
N ALA A 323 14.15 3.99 -2.91
CA ALA A 323 14.42 4.04 -4.34
C ALA A 323 14.20 2.66 -4.98
N TRP A 324 14.73 1.60 -4.37
CA TRP A 324 14.53 0.23 -4.84
C TRP A 324 13.05 -0.18 -4.81
N ARG A 325 12.33 0.14 -3.74
CA ARG A 325 10.88 -0.07 -3.65
C ARG A 325 10.16 0.58 -4.82
N ASN A 326 10.45 1.87 -5.07
CA ASN A 326 9.78 2.63 -6.12
C ASN A 326 10.09 2.05 -7.52
N ALA A 327 11.35 1.67 -7.76
CA ALA A 327 11.75 1.05 -9.02
C ALA A 327 11.06 -0.30 -9.27
N VAL A 328 10.98 -1.17 -8.26
CA VAL A 328 10.31 -2.48 -8.38
C VAL A 328 8.80 -2.33 -8.61
N VAL A 329 8.15 -1.41 -7.89
CA VAL A 329 6.72 -1.15 -8.07
C VAL A 329 6.45 -0.56 -9.45
N HIS A 330 7.30 0.35 -9.93
CA HIS A 330 7.20 0.92 -11.27
C HIS A 330 7.27 -0.17 -12.33
N GLU A 331 8.31 -1.02 -12.30
CA GLU A 331 8.46 -2.14 -13.24
C GLU A 331 7.26 -3.11 -13.22
N LEU A 332 6.73 -3.40 -12.03
CA LEU A 332 5.58 -4.30 -11.89
C LEU A 332 4.31 -3.70 -12.51
N LEU A 333 4.04 -2.42 -12.26
CA LEU A 333 2.91 -1.70 -12.86
C LEU A 333 3.10 -1.49 -14.37
N SER A 334 4.35 -1.48 -14.83
CA SER A 334 4.72 -1.41 -16.24
C SER A 334 4.70 -2.74 -16.98
N LEU A 335 4.38 -3.86 -16.32
CA LEU A 335 4.18 -5.12 -17.02
C LEU A 335 3.02 -5.01 -18.03
N PRO A 336 3.23 -5.41 -19.29
CA PRO A 336 2.16 -5.38 -20.29
C PRO A 336 1.04 -6.34 -19.89
N THR A 337 -0.18 -6.08 -20.36
CA THR A 337 -1.23 -7.11 -20.37
C THR A 337 -0.85 -8.24 -21.32
N TRP A 338 -1.55 -9.36 -21.26
CA TRP A 338 -1.36 -10.49 -22.15
C TRP A 338 -1.39 -10.07 -23.62
N GLU A 339 -2.30 -9.16 -23.99
CA GLU A 339 -2.42 -8.66 -25.36
C GLU A 339 -1.15 -7.92 -25.82
N GLY A 340 -0.46 -7.23 -24.91
CA GLY A 340 0.77 -6.50 -25.17
C GLY A 340 2.05 -7.34 -25.17
N LEU A 341 1.99 -8.63 -24.84
CA LEU A 341 3.14 -9.54 -24.97
C LEU A 341 3.47 -9.84 -26.43
N SER A 342 4.74 -10.17 -26.71
CA SER A 342 5.16 -10.63 -28.03
C SER A 342 4.57 -12.00 -28.37
N ASP A 343 4.51 -12.36 -29.65
CA ASP A 343 4.00 -13.66 -30.07
C ASP A 343 4.89 -14.81 -29.54
N GLU A 344 6.19 -14.58 -29.43
CA GLU A 344 7.13 -15.52 -28.82
C GLU A 344 6.80 -15.74 -27.33
N GLU A 345 6.58 -14.68 -26.56
CA GLU A 345 6.21 -14.76 -25.13
C GLU A 345 4.85 -15.46 -24.94
N LYS A 346 3.88 -15.20 -25.83
CA LYS A 346 2.57 -15.87 -25.82
C LYS A 346 2.67 -17.35 -26.16
N SER A 347 3.61 -17.75 -27.02
CA SER A 347 3.75 -19.13 -27.49
C SER A 347 4.23 -20.11 -26.41
N THR A 348 4.96 -19.63 -25.41
CA THR A 348 5.53 -20.47 -24.34
C THR A 348 4.70 -20.45 -23.05
N SER A 349 3.69 -19.58 -22.97
CA SER A 349 2.85 -19.37 -21.80
C SER A 349 1.38 -19.49 -22.16
N PHE A 350 0.50 -19.18 -21.21
CA PHE A 350 -0.91 -18.98 -21.51
C PHE A 350 -1.49 -17.86 -20.65
N GLN A 351 -2.54 -17.24 -21.18
CA GLN A 351 -3.14 -16.02 -20.66
C GLN A 351 -3.46 -16.09 -19.17
N GLY A 352 -4.11 -17.16 -18.74
CA GLY A 352 -4.53 -17.32 -17.35
C GLY A 352 -3.38 -17.23 -16.36
N LEU A 353 -2.30 -17.99 -16.57
CA LEU A 353 -1.15 -17.98 -15.67
C LEU A 353 -0.49 -16.61 -15.59
N TYR A 354 -0.21 -15.99 -16.75
CA TYR A 354 0.45 -14.70 -16.79
C TYR A 354 -0.39 -13.62 -16.10
N GLU A 355 -1.68 -13.51 -16.45
CA GLU A 355 -2.55 -12.47 -15.90
C GLU A 355 -2.84 -12.69 -14.41
N CYS A 356 -3.01 -13.94 -13.95
CA CYS A 356 -3.12 -14.21 -12.51
C CYS A 356 -1.86 -13.78 -11.76
N CYS A 357 -0.67 -14.08 -12.28
CA CYS A 357 0.58 -13.67 -11.64
C CYS A 357 0.72 -12.15 -11.60
N ARG A 358 0.48 -11.49 -12.73
CA ARG A 358 0.56 -10.02 -12.85
C ARG A 358 -0.43 -9.34 -11.91
N LEU A 359 -1.72 -9.70 -11.98
CA LEU A 359 -2.77 -9.10 -11.15
C LEU A 359 -2.55 -9.35 -9.66
N ALA A 360 -2.25 -10.59 -9.26
CA ALA A 360 -2.03 -10.92 -7.86
C ALA A 360 -0.77 -10.22 -7.31
N ALA A 361 0.34 -10.20 -8.06
CA ALA A 361 1.54 -9.49 -7.63
C ALA A 361 1.26 -7.99 -7.45
N THR A 362 0.53 -7.36 -8.38
CA THR A 362 0.15 -5.94 -8.26
C THR A 362 -0.76 -5.70 -7.05
N LEU A 363 -1.77 -6.55 -6.82
CA LEU A 363 -2.63 -6.49 -5.62
C LEU A 363 -1.82 -6.59 -4.33
N TYR A 364 -0.88 -7.54 -4.27
CA TYR A 364 0.00 -7.72 -3.11
C TYR A 364 0.87 -6.48 -2.89
N CYS A 365 1.60 -6.03 -3.91
CA CYS A 365 2.50 -4.89 -3.81
C CYS A 365 1.76 -3.62 -3.42
N ASN A 366 0.59 -3.36 -4.01
CA ASN A 366 -0.25 -2.24 -3.64
C ASN A 366 -0.67 -2.30 -2.18
N ALA A 367 -1.07 -3.46 -1.67
CA ALA A 367 -1.56 -3.58 -0.30
C ALA A 367 -0.43 -3.54 0.75
N ILE A 368 0.71 -4.20 0.49
CA ILE A 368 1.72 -4.49 1.51
C ILE A 368 3.01 -3.66 1.35
N ILE A 369 3.45 -3.44 0.11
CA ILE A 369 4.71 -2.77 -0.21
C ILE A 369 4.50 -1.26 -0.34
N CYS A 370 3.51 -0.85 -1.15
CA CYS A 370 3.13 0.55 -1.33
C CYS A 370 2.26 1.07 -0.19
N ALA A 371 1.61 0.17 0.57
CA ALA A 371 0.64 0.53 1.59
C ALA A 371 -0.52 1.38 1.05
N THR A 372 -1.01 1.10 -0.17
CA THR A 372 -2.15 1.84 -0.72
C THR A 372 -3.41 1.64 0.15
N PRO A 373 -4.25 2.67 0.29
CA PRO A 373 -5.36 2.61 1.21
C PRO A 373 -6.44 1.60 0.76
N ALA A 374 -7.00 0.81 1.68
CA ALA A 374 -8.10 -0.12 1.39
C ALA A 374 -9.31 0.62 0.78
N GLY A 375 -9.90 0.10 -0.29
CA GLY A 375 -10.99 0.77 -1.02
C GLY A 375 -10.53 1.86 -1.99
N SER A 376 -9.30 1.78 -2.51
CA SER A 376 -8.91 2.58 -3.67
C SER A 376 -9.86 2.28 -4.84
N ARG A 377 -10.28 3.33 -5.57
CA ARG A 377 -11.28 3.21 -6.65
C ARG A 377 -10.86 2.23 -7.75
N GLY A 378 -9.57 1.92 -7.87
CA GLY A 378 -9.03 1.04 -8.90
C GLY A 378 -9.04 -0.46 -8.58
N ILE A 379 -9.34 -0.90 -7.35
CA ILE A 379 -9.15 -2.32 -6.97
C ILE A 379 -10.20 -3.28 -7.56
N THR A 380 -11.40 -2.77 -7.88
CA THR A 380 -12.54 -3.54 -8.36
C THR A 380 -12.23 -4.29 -9.65
N GLU A 381 -11.63 -3.61 -10.63
CA GLU A 381 -11.39 -4.20 -11.95
C GLU A 381 -10.31 -5.30 -11.93
N PRO A 382 -9.13 -5.11 -11.30
CA PRO A 382 -8.17 -6.19 -11.07
C PRO A 382 -8.76 -7.40 -10.33
N LEU A 383 -9.60 -7.17 -9.31
CA LEU A 383 -10.26 -8.26 -8.59
C LEU A 383 -11.25 -9.02 -9.46
N ARG A 384 -12.03 -8.32 -10.28
CA ARG A 384 -12.96 -8.90 -11.24
C ARG A 384 -12.22 -9.79 -12.24
N GLN A 385 -11.14 -9.28 -12.83
CA GLN A 385 -10.32 -10.04 -13.78
C GLN A 385 -9.67 -11.26 -13.11
N LEU A 386 -9.05 -11.08 -11.94
CA LEU A 386 -8.42 -12.18 -11.19
C LEU A 386 -9.44 -13.27 -10.84
N THR A 387 -10.65 -12.88 -10.40
CA THR A 387 -11.73 -13.82 -10.10
C THR A 387 -12.11 -14.63 -11.34
N ALA A 388 -12.29 -13.97 -12.49
CA ALA A 388 -12.64 -14.64 -13.74
C ALA A 388 -11.58 -15.68 -14.16
N PHE A 389 -10.29 -15.37 -14.03
CA PHE A 389 -9.22 -16.34 -14.31
C PHE A 389 -9.19 -17.50 -13.33
N LEU A 390 -9.45 -17.26 -12.05
CA LEU A 390 -9.49 -18.31 -11.02
C LEU A 390 -10.71 -19.24 -11.17
N GLU A 391 -11.86 -18.73 -11.61
CA GLU A 391 -13.08 -19.53 -11.80
C GLU A 391 -12.94 -20.56 -12.92
N VAL A 392 -12.16 -20.25 -13.96
CA VAL A 392 -11.87 -21.18 -15.06
C VAL A 392 -10.63 -22.04 -14.82
N PHE A 393 -10.05 -22.03 -13.62
CA PHE A 393 -8.83 -22.77 -13.29
C PHE A 393 -8.94 -24.28 -13.56
N SER A 394 -10.13 -24.88 -13.50
CA SER A 394 -10.34 -26.29 -13.83
C SER A 394 -9.87 -26.68 -15.25
N THR A 395 -9.70 -25.68 -16.13
CA THR A 395 -9.17 -25.86 -17.50
C THR A 395 -7.64 -25.78 -17.57
N TRP A 396 -6.97 -25.45 -16.46
CA TRP A 396 -5.53 -25.26 -16.40
C TRP A 396 -4.83 -26.59 -16.09
N ARG A 397 -3.51 -26.59 -16.30
CA ARG A 397 -2.62 -27.70 -15.91
C ARG A 397 -2.56 -27.83 -14.38
N LEU A 398 -2.67 -29.05 -13.85
CA LEU A 398 -2.68 -29.32 -12.40
C LEU A 398 -1.41 -28.84 -11.70
N GLU A 399 -0.28 -28.82 -12.41
CA GLU A 399 1.02 -28.34 -11.93
C GLU A 399 1.03 -26.84 -11.58
N LEU A 400 -0.01 -26.10 -11.99
CA LEU A 400 -0.17 -24.66 -11.75
C LEU A 400 -1.14 -24.37 -10.59
N SER A 401 -1.59 -25.40 -9.88
CA SER A 401 -2.51 -25.26 -8.75
C SER A 401 -1.90 -24.46 -7.60
N GLU A 402 -0.59 -24.57 -7.34
CA GLU A 402 0.08 -23.83 -6.28
C GLU A 402 0.12 -22.31 -6.55
N VAL A 403 0.39 -21.90 -7.79
CA VAL A 403 0.41 -20.45 -8.14
C VAL A 403 -1.00 -19.87 -8.17
N ALA A 404 -1.98 -20.63 -8.65
CA ALA A 404 -3.38 -20.21 -8.57
C ALA A 404 -3.86 -20.13 -7.11
N LEU A 405 -3.43 -21.06 -6.26
CA LEU A 405 -3.72 -21.02 -4.83
C LEU A 405 -3.12 -19.76 -4.20
N TRP A 406 -1.85 -19.45 -4.47
CA TRP A 406 -1.23 -18.20 -4.03
C TRP A 406 -2.02 -16.97 -4.50
N ALA A 407 -2.35 -16.91 -5.79
CA ALA A 407 -3.13 -15.80 -6.36
C ALA A 407 -4.51 -15.66 -5.70
N SER A 408 -5.18 -16.79 -5.39
CA SER A 408 -6.48 -16.79 -4.69
C SER A 408 -6.38 -16.29 -3.25
N PHE A 409 -5.27 -16.57 -2.55
CA PHE A 409 -5.04 -16.05 -1.21
C PHE A 409 -4.80 -14.55 -1.23
N VAL A 410 -3.96 -14.05 -2.15
CA VAL A 410 -3.75 -12.61 -2.34
C VAL A 410 -5.06 -11.91 -2.72
N GLY A 411 -5.80 -12.46 -3.68
CA GLY A 411 -7.12 -11.96 -4.06
C GLY A 411 -8.12 -11.98 -2.89
N GLY A 412 -8.06 -12.99 -2.03
CA GLY A 412 -8.89 -13.07 -0.83
C GLY A 412 -8.59 -11.92 0.13
N LEU A 413 -7.31 -11.68 0.43
CA LEU A 413 -6.89 -10.55 1.26
C LEU A 413 -7.39 -9.21 0.70
N ALA A 414 -7.25 -9.02 -0.62
CA ALA A 414 -7.62 -7.80 -1.31
C ALA A 414 -9.13 -7.60 -1.47
N SER A 415 -9.91 -8.68 -1.53
CA SER A 415 -11.37 -8.63 -1.75
C SER A 415 -12.19 -8.61 -0.47
N TYR A 416 -11.56 -8.66 0.71
CA TYR A 416 -12.28 -8.63 1.98
C TYR A 416 -13.17 -7.40 2.11
N GLY A 417 -14.45 -7.61 2.44
CA GLY A 417 -15.46 -6.55 2.49
C GLY A 417 -16.03 -6.14 1.14
N THR A 418 -15.61 -6.78 0.03
CA THR A 418 -16.15 -6.55 -1.32
C THR A 418 -17.03 -7.71 -1.78
N GLU A 419 -17.75 -7.52 -2.88
CA GLU A 419 -18.56 -8.58 -3.51
C GLU A 419 -17.71 -9.76 -4.04
N TYR A 420 -16.43 -9.53 -4.35
CA TYR A 420 -15.51 -10.56 -4.88
C TYR A 420 -15.00 -11.54 -3.82
N TRP A 421 -15.21 -11.26 -2.53
CA TRP A 421 -14.76 -12.13 -1.44
C TRP A 421 -15.28 -13.57 -1.58
N LYS A 422 -16.60 -13.73 -1.78
CA LYS A 422 -17.22 -15.07 -1.86
C LYS A 422 -16.74 -15.89 -3.07
N PRO A 423 -16.73 -15.35 -4.31
CA PRO A 423 -16.15 -16.06 -5.45
C PRO A 423 -14.71 -16.50 -5.22
N ILE A 424 -13.85 -15.62 -4.70
CA ILE A 424 -12.44 -15.94 -4.48
C ILE A 424 -12.26 -17.00 -3.38
N VAL A 425 -13.03 -16.93 -2.28
CA VAL A 425 -13.03 -17.97 -1.23
C VAL A 425 -13.41 -19.33 -1.81
N ARG A 426 -14.38 -19.38 -2.74
CA ARG A 426 -14.76 -20.63 -3.42
C ARG A 426 -13.62 -21.19 -4.26
N SER A 427 -12.95 -20.35 -5.05
CA SER A 427 -11.78 -20.76 -5.84
C SER A 427 -10.62 -21.23 -4.96
N ALA A 428 -10.31 -20.51 -3.89
CA ALA A 428 -9.29 -20.90 -2.91
C ALA A 428 -9.62 -22.26 -2.28
N ARG A 429 -10.89 -22.52 -1.93
CA ARG A 429 -11.31 -23.82 -1.38
C ARG A 429 -11.10 -24.95 -2.38
N TYR A 430 -11.51 -24.74 -3.63
CA TYR A 430 -11.30 -25.73 -4.69
C TYR A 430 -9.80 -26.04 -4.87
N LEU A 431 -8.97 -25.00 -4.92
CA LEU A 431 -7.52 -25.10 -5.06
C LEU A 431 -6.86 -25.79 -3.86
N THR A 432 -7.27 -25.51 -2.62
CA THR A 432 -6.74 -26.24 -1.45
C THR A 432 -6.99 -27.74 -1.52
N LYS A 433 -8.15 -28.16 -2.06
CA LYS A 433 -8.48 -29.58 -2.25
C LYS A 433 -7.61 -30.22 -3.34
N ILE A 434 -7.41 -29.53 -4.47
CA ILE A 434 -6.55 -30.01 -5.55
C ILE A 434 -5.10 -30.16 -5.07
N CYS A 435 -4.59 -29.18 -4.32
CA CYS A 435 -3.24 -29.24 -3.76
C CYS A 435 -3.10 -30.24 -2.60
N GLY A 436 -4.18 -30.90 -2.17
CA GLY A 436 -4.16 -31.83 -1.04
C GLY A 436 -3.85 -31.18 0.31
N ILE A 437 -4.15 -29.88 0.46
CA ILE A 437 -3.81 -29.11 1.65
C ILE A 437 -4.91 -29.23 2.70
N SER A 438 -4.51 -29.60 3.90
CA SER A 438 -5.40 -29.91 5.04
C SER A 438 -5.18 -28.99 6.25
N SER A 439 -4.07 -28.25 6.28
CA SER A 439 -3.73 -27.35 7.38
C SER A 439 -3.29 -25.96 6.90
N ILE A 440 -3.37 -24.98 7.81
CA ILE A 440 -2.90 -23.62 7.54
C ILE A 440 -1.38 -23.56 7.35
N ASP A 441 -0.62 -24.41 8.03
CA ASP A 441 0.84 -24.47 7.95
C ASP A 441 1.29 -24.99 6.56
N GLU A 442 0.58 -25.99 6.02
CA GLU A 442 0.77 -26.48 4.65
C GLU A 442 0.46 -25.38 3.62
N VAL A 443 -0.63 -24.62 3.80
CA VAL A 443 -0.91 -23.45 2.95
C VAL A 443 0.26 -22.47 2.99
N GLN A 444 0.71 -22.07 4.18
CA GLN A 444 1.79 -21.08 4.31
C GLN A 444 3.08 -21.56 3.62
N THR A 445 3.38 -22.86 3.73
CA THR A 445 4.52 -23.47 3.03
C THR A 445 4.42 -23.29 1.52
N VAL A 446 3.22 -23.43 0.93
CA VAL A 446 3.01 -23.17 -0.50
C VAL A 446 3.10 -21.68 -0.81
N LEU A 447 2.54 -20.80 0.02
CA LEU A 447 2.55 -19.36 -0.20
C LEU A 447 3.97 -18.77 -0.16
N HIS A 448 4.85 -19.28 0.72
CA HIS A 448 6.26 -18.85 0.83
C HIS A 448 7.11 -19.13 -0.42
N ARG A 449 6.63 -19.99 -1.32
CA ARG A 449 7.30 -20.23 -2.61
C ARG A 449 7.18 -19.05 -3.58
N TRP A 450 6.24 -18.15 -3.31
CA TRP A 450 5.86 -17.02 -4.14
C TRP A 450 6.11 -15.71 -3.39
N LEU A 451 5.40 -14.64 -3.76
CA LEU A 451 5.44 -13.35 -3.05
C LEU A 451 4.55 -13.41 -1.81
N TRP A 452 5.15 -13.54 -0.62
CA TRP A 452 4.40 -13.66 0.63
C TRP A 452 5.18 -13.29 1.89
N SER A 453 4.52 -12.61 2.82
CA SER A 453 5.05 -12.29 4.15
C SER A 453 4.08 -12.67 5.26
N ASP A 454 4.50 -13.53 6.18
CA ASP A 454 3.69 -13.88 7.34
C ASP A 454 3.40 -12.66 8.22
N SER A 455 4.42 -11.80 8.41
CA SER A 455 4.28 -10.62 9.27
C SER A 455 3.24 -9.62 8.77
N ALA A 456 3.00 -9.60 7.46
CA ALA A 456 1.99 -8.76 6.83
C ALA A 456 0.63 -9.47 6.73
N CYS A 457 0.63 -10.77 6.41
CA CYS A 457 -0.57 -11.50 6.00
C CYS A 457 -1.24 -12.34 7.09
N GLU A 458 -0.57 -12.66 8.22
CA GLU A 458 -1.01 -13.65 9.22
C GLU A 458 -2.49 -13.54 9.60
N LEU A 459 -2.96 -12.32 9.87
CA LEU A 459 -4.35 -12.08 10.26
C LEU A 459 -5.32 -12.48 9.14
N GLY A 460 -5.04 -12.01 7.92
CA GLY A 460 -5.86 -12.29 6.76
C GLY A 460 -5.82 -13.75 6.34
N THR A 461 -4.67 -14.41 6.46
CA THR A 461 -4.53 -15.86 6.21
C THR A 461 -5.44 -16.66 7.12
N ARG A 462 -5.44 -16.36 8.42
CA ARG A 462 -6.33 -17.01 9.39
C ARG A 462 -7.81 -16.73 9.11
N ALA A 463 -8.14 -15.49 8.75
CA ALA A 463 -9.51 -15.11 8.42
C ALA A 463 -10.01 -15.88 7.18
N LEU A 464 -9.21 -15.92 6.12
CA LEU A 464 -9.51 -16.66 4.90
C LEU A 464 -9.61 -18.16 5.18
N TRP A 465 -8.64 -18.75 5.87
CA TRP A 465 -8.65 -20.17 6.24
C TRP A 465 -9.88 -20.59 7.04
N THR A 466 -10.32 -19.72 7.97
CA THR A 466 -11.58 -19.93 8.72
C THR A 466 -12.78 -19.96 7.76
N ALA A 467 -12.85 -19.03 6.80
CA ALA A 467 -13.93 -18.99 5.81
C ALA A 467 -13.93 -20.21 4.87
N LEU A 468 -12.76 -20.78 4.57
CA LEU A 468 -12.65 -22.03 3.81
C LEU A 468 -13.31 -23.20 4.56
N SER A 469 -13.26 -23.18 5.89
CA SER A 469 -13.74 -24.25 6.77
C SER A 469 -15.24 -24.19 7.08
N VAL A 470 -15.84 -22.99 7.11
CA VAL A 470 -17.23 -22.77 7.59
C VAL A 470 -18.32 -23.19 6.59
N GLU A 471 -18.09 -23.12 5.28
CA GLU A 471 -19.12 -23.53 4.29
C GLU A 471 -19.28 -25.05 4.11
N ASN A 472 -18.57 -25.88 4.88
CA ASN A 472 -18.82 -27.32 4.92
C ASN A 472 -20.11 -27.68 5.69
N ASP A 473 -20.64 -26.77 6.51
CA ASP A 473 -21.84 -27.05 7.31
C ASP A 473 -23.16 -26.80 6.56
N ASP A 474 -23.18 -25.94 5.53
CA ASP A 474 -24.40 -25.62 4.77
C ASP A 474 -24.69 -26.57 3.59
N ILE A 475 -23.74 -27.45 3.23
CA ILE A 475 -23.91 -28.43 2.12
C ILE A 475 -24.41 -29.80 2.64
N ARG A 476 -24.63 -29.95 3.95
CA ARG A 476 -25.11 -31.22 4.55
C ARG A 476 -26.63 -31.35 4.65
N ILE A 477 -27.42 -30.42 4.13
CA ILE A 477 -28.88 -30.49 4.07
C ILE A 477 -29.32 -30.32 2.62
N GLU A 478 -29.26 -31.38 1.80
CA GLU A 478 -30.14 -31.55 0.61
C GLU A 478 -29.96 -32.86 -0.20
N TYR A 479 -29.20 -33.86 0.28
CA TYR A 479 -29.15 -35.17 -0.39
C TYR A 479 -29.63 -36.35 0.48
N GLN A 480 -30.72 -36.17 1.22
CA GLN A 480 -31.48 -37.28 1.82
C GLN A 480 -32.99 -37.01 1.86
N THR A 481 -33.64 -36.97 0.70
CA THR A 481 -35.03 -37.44 0.54
C THR A 481 -35.35 -37.55 -0.95
N GLU A 482 -35.23 -38.77 -1.48
CA GLU A 482 -36.19 -39.39 -2.41
C GLU A 482 -35.69 -40.82 -2.67
N GLN A 483 -36.17 -41.73 -1.82
CA GLN A 483 -36.31 -43.16 -2.10
C GLN A 483 -37.80 -43.45 -2.21
#